data_AF-A0A957ZQJ1-F1
#
_entry.id   AF-A0A957ZQJ1-F1
#
_cell.length_a   1.000
_cell.length_b   1.000
_cell.length_c   1.000
_cell.angle_alpha   90.00
_cell.angle_beta   90.00
_cell.angle_gamma   90.00
#
_symmetry.space_group_name_H-M   'P 1'
#
loop_
_entity.id
_entity.type
_entity.pdbx_description
1 polymer ?
#
loop_
_entity_poly.entity_id
_entity_poly.type
_entity_poly.pdbx_seq_one_letter_code
_entity_poly.pdbx_strand_id
1 'polypeptide(L)'
;MNSLILSTATRYTLPLMLIFSIFLLLRGHHDPGGGFVGGLVAASAFGLYAFAFHVKKARQALRVDPRLLIGVGLLTAVSSVIF
;
A
#
# COMPACT_ATOMS: atom_id res chain seq x y z
N MET A 1 17.45 7.66 -10.45
CA MET A 1 18.08 6.66 -11.34
C MET A 1 17.03 6.27 -12.36
N ASN A 2 17.27 6.49 -13.66
CA ASN A 2 16.27 6.23 -14.70
C ASN A 2 16.53 4.87 -15.35
N SER A 3 16.09 3.79 -14.70
CA SER A 3 16.18 2.43 -15.26
C SER A 3 14.89 2.10 -16.00
N LEU A 4 14.98 1.81 -17.31
CA LEU A 4 13.86 1.38 -18.15
C LEU A 4 13.25 0.06 -17.66
N ILE A 5 14.08 -0.88 -17.22
CA ILE A 5 13.63 -2.17 -16.69
C ILE A 5 12.84 -1.95 -15.40
N LEU A 6 13.39 -1.19 -14.45
CA LEU A 6 12.74 -0.96 -13.15
C LEU A 6 11.42 -0.20 -13.31
N SER A 7 11.41 0.86 -14.11
CA SER A 7 10.21 1.66 -14.35
C SER A 7 9.11 0.87 -15.07
N THR A 8 9.48 0.05 -16.06
CA THR A 8 8.52 -0.83 -16.75
C THR A 8 7.98 -1.90 -15.82
N ALA A 9 8.84 -2.61 -15.09
CA ALA A 9 8.43 -3.64 -14.14
C ALA A 9 7.51 -3.06 -13.06
N THR A 10 7.89 -1.93 -12.46
CA THR A 10 7.12 -1.28 -11.39
C THR A 10 5.71 -0.89 -11.83
N ARG A 11 5.51 -0.52 -13.10
CA ARG A 11 4.18 -0.18 -13.63
C ARG A 11 3.22 -1.37 -13.61
N TYR A 12 3.72 -2.60 -13.73
CA TYR A 12 2.91 -3.82 -13.63
C TYR A 12 2.88 -4.39 -12.20
N THR A 13 4.01 -4.32 -11.48
CA THR A 13 4.10 -4.88 -10.13
C THR A 13 3.31 -4.07 -9.11
N LEU A 14 3.21 -2.74 -9.26
CA LEU A 14 2.44 -1.89 -8.33
C LEU A 14 0.98 -2.36 -8.19
N PRO A 15 0.16 -2.43 -9.27
CA PRO A 15 -1.23 -2.86 -9.12
C PRO A 15 -1.33 -4.30 -8.62
N LEU A 16 -0.42 -5.19 -9.02
CA LEU A 16 -0.36 -6.56 -8.53
C LEU A 16 -0.13 -6.63 -7.01
N MET A 17 0.82 -5.84 -6.49
CA MET A 17 1.09 -5.76 -5.05
C MET A 17 -0.07 -5.17 -4.28
N LEU A 18 -0.80 -4.18 -4.84
CA LEU A 18 -1.99 -3.63 -4.20
C LEU A 18 -3.13 -4.65 -4.13
N ILE A 19 -3.37 -5.40 -5.20
CA ILE A 19 -4.35 -6.50 -5.21
C ILE A 19 -3.94 -7.55 -4.18
N PHE A 20 -2.66 -7.92 -4.13
CA PHE A 20 -2.14 -8.90 -3.17
C PHE A 20 -2.24 -8.41 -1.72
N SER A 21 -2.03 -7.11 -1.46
CA SER A 21 -2.23 -6.50 -0.15
C SER A 21 -3.69 -6.63 0.33
N ILE A 22 -4.66 -6.39 -0.56
CA ILE A 22 -6.09 -6.61 -0.26
C ILE A 22 -6.37 -8.08 0.01
N PHE A 23 -5.81 -8.99 -0.79
CA PHE A 23 -5.92 -10.43 -0.54
C PHE A 23 -5.38 -10.82 0.84
N LEU A 24 -4.19 -10.32 1.23
CA LEU A 24 -3.61 -10.58 2.55
C LEU A 24 -4.49 -10.04 3.68
N LEU A 25 -5.07 -8.85 3.52
CA LEU A 25 -6.00 -8.26 4.48
C LEU A 25 -7.20 -9.20 4.73
N LEU A 26 -7.84 -9.70 3.66
CA LEU A 26 -9.03 -10.54 3.76
C LEU A 26 -8.70 -11.94 4.30
N ARG A 27 -7.56 -12.51 3.91
CA ARG A 27 -7.15 -13.87 4.26
C ARG A 27 -6.75 -14.05 5.73
N GLY A 28 -6.36 -12.97 6.42
CA GLY A 28 -5.76 -13.02 7.76
C GLY A 28 -6.61 -13.63 8.89
N HIS A 29 -7.87 -14.00 8.62
CA HIS A 29 -8.74 -14.64 9.60
C HIS A 29 -8.50 -16.16 9.74
N HIS A 30 -8.06 -16.82 8.66
CA HIS A 30 -7.99 -18.29 8.60
C HIS A 30 -6.58 -18.80 8.28
N ASP A 31 -5.72 -17.92 7.78
CA ASP A 31 -4.41 -18.25 7.24
C ASP A 31 -3.42 -17.11 7.54
N PRO A 32 -2.10 -17.34 7.39
CA PRO A 32 -1.10 -16.28 7.49
C PRO A 32 -1.44 -15.09 6.58
N GLY A 33 -1.56 -13.91 7.18
CA GLY A 33 -1.99 -12.68 6.51
C GLY A 33 -2.32 -11.57 7.50
N GLY A 34 -3.31 -10.74 7.16
CA GLY A 34 -3.86 -9.70 8.03
C GLY A 34 -3.49 -8.28 7.63
N GLY A 35 -4.07 -7.31 8.34
CA GLY A 35 -3.95 -5.89 8.01
C GLY A 35 -2.54 -5.31 8.15
N PHE A 36 -1.71 -5.83 9.05
CA PHE A 36 -0.33 -5.36 9.22
C PHE A 36 0.55 -5.69 8.01
N VAL A 37 0.65 -6.97 7.65
CA VAL A 37 1.45 -7.42 6.50
C VAL A 37 0.85 -6.88 5.19
N GLY A 38 -0.49 -6.89 5.06
CA GLY A 38 -1.16 -6.26 3.91
C GLY A 38 -0.80 -4.78 3.78
N GLY A 39 -0.80 -4.02 4.88
CA GLY A 39 -0.40 -2.61 4.89
C GLY A 39 1.06 -2.40 4.51
N LEU A 40 1.98 -3.26 5.00
CA LEU A 40 3.39 -3.21 4.62
C LEU A 40 3.59 -3.47 3.13
N VAL A 41 2.90 -4.47 2.55
CA VAL A 41 2.98 -4.75 1.10
C VAL A 41 2.49 -3.56 0.28
N ALA A 42 1.38 -2.92 0.67
CA ALA A 42 0.92 -1.70 0.01
C ALA A 42 1.95 -0.56 0.12
N ALA A 43 2.51 -0.34 1.31
CA ALA A 43 3.55 0.67 1.51
C ALA A 43 4.81 0.38 0.68
N SER A 44 5.23 -0.88 0.58
CA SER A 44 6.35 -1.33 -0.26
C SER A 44 6.07 -1.12 -1.74
N ALA A 45 4.82 -1.28 -2.22
CA ALA A 45 4.46 -1.00 -3.60
C ALA A 45 4.68 0.48 -3.96
N PHE A 46 4.29 1.40 -3.08
CA PHE A 46 4.57 2.82 -3.25
C PHE A 46 6.05 3.17 -3.03
N GLY A 47 6.75 2.45 -2.15
CA GLY A 47 8.20 2.55 -2.00
C GLY A 47 8.96 2.16 -3.28
N LEU A 48 8.58 1.05 -3.92
CA LEU A 48 9.09 0.63 -5.22
C LEU A 48 8.83 1.68 -6.29
N TYR A 49 7.63 2.25 -6.31
CA TYR A 49 7.28 3.36 -7.21
C TYR A 49 8.14 4.59 -6.98
N ALA A 50 8.46 4.93 -5.73
CA ALA A 50 9.35 6.04 -5.40
C ALA A 50 10.77 5.80 -5.91
N PHE A 51 11.30 4.57 -5.80
CA PHE A 51 12.61 4.21 -6.37
C PHE A 51 12.62 4.28 -7.90
N ALA A 52 11.54 3.86 -8.56
CA ALA A 52 11.44 3.84 -10.02
C ALA A 52 11.21 5.23 -10.65
N PHE A 53 10.40 6.08 -10.00
CA PHE A 53 9.85 7.31 -10.62
C PHE A 53 10.05 8.59 -9.81
N HIS A 54 10.73 8.56 -8.66
CA HIS A 54 10.91 9.66 -7.68
C HIS A 54 9.77 9.80 -6.65
N VAL A 55 10.14 10.23 -5.44
CA VAL A 55 9.24 10.40 -4.28
C VAL A 55 8.05 11.32 -4.58
N LYS A 56 8.26 12.43 -5.31
CA LYS A 56 7.17 13.34 -5.70
C LYS A 56 6.10 12.63 -6.54
N LYS A 57 6.50 11.79 -7.51
CA LYS A 57 5.55 11.03 -8.34
C LYS A 57 4.84 9.95 -7.54
N ALA A 58 5.52 9.29 -6.59
CA ALA A 58 4.88 8.32 -5.69
C ALA A 58 3.83 8.99 -4.80
N ARG A 59 4.13 10.17 -4.26
CA ARG A 59 3.19 10.95 -3.46
C ARG A 59 1.96 11.38 -4.27
N GLN A 60 2.16 11.79 -5.52
CA GLN A 60 1.06 12.11 -6.44
C GLN A 60 0.23 10.88 -6.81
N ALA A 61 0.87 9.72 -6.99
CA ALA A 61 0.19 8.47 -7.29
C ALA A 61 -0.71 8.00 -6.14
N LEU A 62 -0.33 8.23 -4.89
CA LEU A 62 -1.13 7.89 -3.71
C LEU A 62 -2.46 8.67 -3.65
N ARG A 63 -2.52 9.89 -4.20
CA ARG A 63 -3.68 10.82 -4.23
C ARG A 63 -4.24 11.26 -2.87
N VAL A 64 -3.92 10.55 -1.79
CA VAL A 64 -4.40 10.80 -0.42
C VAL A 64 -3.20 11.12 0.47
N ASP A 65 -3.39 12.00 1.45
CA ASP A 65 -2.37 12.22 2.48
C ASP A 65 -2.27 10.99 3.40
N PRO A 66 -1.09 10.37 3.58
CA PRO A 66 -0.84 9.34 4.59
C PRO A 66 -1.28 9.72 5.99
N ARG A 67 -1.24 11.02 6.36
CA ARG A 67 -1.73 11.47 7.67
C ARG A 67 -3.24 11.24 7.80
N LEU A 68 -3.99 11.49 6.72
CA LEU A 68 -5.41 11.18 6.63
C LEU A 68 -5.65 9.67 6.70
N LEU A 69 -4.84 8.86 6.02
CA LEU A 69 -4.94 7.39 6.10
C LEU A 69 -4.73 6.87 7.53
N ILE A 70 -3.75 7.42 8.26
CA ILE A 70 -3.52 7.09 9.67
C ILE A 70 -4.74 7.49 10.52
N GLY A 71 -5.22 8.74 10.35
CA GLY A 71 -6.38 9.24 11.10
C GLY A 71 -7.64 8.42 10.86
N VAL A 72 -7.97 8.14 9.59
CA VAL A 72 -9.12 7.31 9.21
C VAL A 72 -8.96 5.89 9.74
N GLY A 73 -7.77 5.29 9.63
CA GLY A 73 -7.52 3.95 10.16
C GLY A 73 -7.73 3.84 11.67
N LEU A 74 -7.20 4.81 12.43
CA LEU A 74 -7.40 4.89 13.89
C LEU A 74 -8.87 5.11 14.25
N LEU A 75 -9.56 6.02 13.56
CA LEU A 75 -10.99 6.26 13.78
C LEU A 75 -11.81 5.01 13.51
N THR A 76 -11.58 4.31 12.39
CA THR A 76 -12.27 3.05 12.07
C THR A 76 -12.03 2.00 13.15
N ALA A 77 -10.80 1.88 13.66
CA ALA A 77 -10.47 0.94 14.72
C ALA A 77 -11.22 1.26 16.03
N VAL A 78 -11.26 2.53 16.43
CA VAL A 78 -11.99 2.98 17.63
C VAL A 78 -13.50 2.80 17.46
N SER A 79 -14.05 3.17 16.31
CA SER A 79 -15.48 2.99 16.00
C SER A 79 -15.87 1.52 16.05
N SER A 80 -15.03 0.60 15.55
CA SER A 80 -15.28 -0.84 15.60
C SER A 80 -15.28 -1.44 17.01
N VAL A 81 -14.79 -0.72 18.01
CA VAL A 81 -14.83 -1.15 19.42
C VAL A 81 -16.07 -0.60 20.12
N ILE A 82 -16.50 0.60 19.74
CA ILE A 82 -17.62 1.32 20.37
C ILE A 82 -18.97 0.79 19.86
N PHE A 83 -19.05 0.38 18.59
CA PHE A 83 -20.24 -0.17 17.94
C PHE A 83 -20.06 -1.66 17.67
#